data_AF-A0A2D5G270-F1
#
_entry.id   AF-A0A2D5G270-F1
#
_cell.length_a   1.000
_cell.length_b   1.000
_cell.length_c   1.000
_cell.angle_alpha   90.00
_cell.angle_beta   90.00
_cell.angle_gamma   90.00
#
_symmetry.space_group_name_H-M   'P 1'
#
loop_
_entity.id
_entity.type
_entity.pdbx_description
1 polymer ?
#
loop_
_entity_poly.entity_id
_entity_poly.type
_entity_poly.pdbx_seq_one_letter_code
_entity_poly.pdbx_strand_id
1 'polypeptide(L)' 'MSEQPLDEAKRRIKVEQVVRDFFMILDQHHLTLEEGMVAWNMLGFTMFQEAYPEASHDQIQQQMLGFSQQLFKSRRR' A
#
# COMPACT_ATOMS: atom_id res chain seq x y z
N MET A 1 1.21 4.70 -23.96
CA MET A 1 1.53 6.13 -23.77
C MET A 1 2.67 6.18 -22.76
N SER A 2 3.83 6.67 -23.16
CA SER A 2 5.01 6.78 -22.30
C SER A 2 4.74 7.85 -21.23
N GLU A 3 4.54 7.44 -19.98
CA GLU A 3 4.51 8.36 -18.84
C GLU A 3 5.85 9.10 -18.78
N GLN A 4 5.82 10.43 -18.74
CA GLN A 4 7.03 11.24 -18.74
C GLN A 4 7.75 11.05 -17.38
N PRO A 5 9.10 11.01 -17.34
CA PRO A 5 9.87 10.81 -16.10
C PRO A 5 9.51 11.77 -14.95
N LEU A 6 9.06 12.98 -15.31
CA LEU A 6 8.57 14.00 -14.38
C LEU A 6 7.26 13.60 -13.67
N ASP A 7 6.40 12.84 -14.33
CA ASP A 7 5.12 12.37 -13.76
C ASP A 7 5.34 11.19 -12.81
N GLU A 8 6.34 10.35 -13.09
CA GLU A 8 6.76 9.28 -12.19
C GLU A 8 7.38 9.82 -10.90
N ALA A 9 8.27 10.81 -11.01
CA ALA A 9 8.89 11.47 -9.86
C ALA A 9 7.84 12.15 -8.96
N LYS A 10 6.88 12.87 -9.55
CA LYS A 10 5.77 13.50 -8.81
C LYS A 10 4.90 12.45 -8.11
N ARG A 11 4.59 11.35 -8.78
CA ARG A 11 3.83 10.23 -8.20
C ARG A 11 4.55 9.62 -7.01
N ARG A 12 5.85 9.41 -7.13
CA ARG A 12 6.68 8.88 -6.04
C ARG A 12 6.67 9.79 -4.82
N ILE A 13 6.89 11.10 -5.01
CA ILE A 13 6.83 12.08 -3.93
C ILE A 13 5.47 12.05 -3.22
N LYS A 14 4.37 11.97 -3.99
CA LYS A 14 3.02 11.88 -3.43
C LYS A 14 2.83 10.63 -2.58
N VAL A 15 3.31 9.48 -3.05
CA VAL A 15 3.26 8.21 -2.29
C VAL A 15 4.10 8.30 -1.01
N GLU A 16 5.30 8.85 -1.09
CA GLU A 16 6.17 9.03 0.09
C GLU A 16 5.53 9.98 1.12
N GLN A 17 4.85 11.04 0.69
CA GLN A 17 4.12 11.94 1.59
C GLN A 17 2.98 11.20 2.31
N VAL A 18 2.16 10.42 1.60
CA VAL A 18 1.07 9.65 2.22
C VAL A 18 1.59 8.65 3.25
N VAL A 19 2.75 8.03 3.00
CA VAL A 19 3.38 7.13 3.98
C VAL A 19 3.80 7.89 5.24
N ARG A 20 4.36 9.10 5.10
CA ARG A 20 4.69 9.95 6.26
C ARG A 20 3.44 10.36 7.05
N ASP A 21 2.38 10.73 6.34
CA ASP A 21 1.10 11.12 6.97
C ASP A 21 0.51 9.93 7.74
N PHE A 22 0.61 8.71 7.21
CA PHE A 22 0.20 7.50 7.91
C PHE A 22 0.99 7.27 9.20
N PHE A 23 2.31 7.42 9.20
CA PHE A 23 3.12 7.31 10.43
C PHE A 23 2.73 8.34 11.48
N MET A 24 2.41 9.57 11.06
CA MET A 24 1.92 10.61 11.98
C MET A 24 0.59 10.20 12.63
N ILE A 25 -0.32 9.57 11.89
CA ILE A 25 -1.59 9.06 12.43
C ILE A 25 -1.33 7.94 13.45
N LEU A 26 -0.43 7.00 13.14
CA LEU A 26 -0.08 5.92 14.08
C LEU A 26 0.47 6.48 15.41
N ASP A 27 1.34 7.49 15.33
CA ASP A 27 1.93 8.16 16.50
C ASP A 27 0.89 8.92 17.34
N GLN A 28 -0.02 9.65 16.68
CA GLN A 28 -1.13 10.36 17.33
C GLN A 28 -2.04 9.43 18.14
N HIS A 29 -2.20 8.19 17.69
CA HIS A 29 -2.98 7.16 18.37
C HIS A 29 -2.16 6.30 19.33
N HIS A 30 -0.88 6.62 19.54
CA HIS A 30 0.05 5.87 20.38
C HIS A 30 0.12 4.38 20.05
N LEU A 31 -0.01 4.04 18.76
CA LEU A 31 0.09 2.67 18.31
C LEU A 31 1.53 2.18 18.37
N THR A 32 1.71 0.99 18.91
CA THR A 32 2.97 0.26 18.82
C THR A 32 3.31 -0.08 17.37
N LEU A 33 4.56 -0.45 17.11
CA LEU A 33 4.97 -0.92 15.78
C LEU A 33 4.12 -2.11 15.29
N GLU A 34 3.78 -3.04 16.19
CA GLU A 34 2.97 -4.21 15.85
C GLU A 34 1.55 -3.81 15.44
N GLU A 35 0.89 -2.96 16.22
CA GLU A 35 -0.43 -2.42 15.90
C GLU A 35 -0.41 -1.60 14.62
N GLY A 36 0.66 -0.84 14.36
CA GLY A 36 0.86 -0.11 13.12
C GLY A 36 0.98 -1.02 11.90
N MET A 37 1.68 -2.15 12.01
CA MET A 37 1.76 -3.14 10.94
C MET A 37 0.42 -3.83 10.68
N VAL A 38 -0.36 -4.10 11.74
CA VAL A 38 -1.73 -4.63 11.60
C VAL A 38 -2.63 -3.62 10.89
N ALA A 39 -2.62 -2.35 11.30
CA ALA A 39 -3.38 -1.28 10.68
C ALA A 39 -3.03 -1.12 9.19
N TRP A 40 -1.73 -1.18 8.85
CA TRP A 40 -1.28 -1.13 7.46
C TRP A 40 -1.81 -2.30 6.61
N ASN A 41 -1.74 -3.53 7.14
CA ASN A 41 -2.28 -4.70 6.45
C ASN A 41 -3.80 -4.64 6.29
N MET A 42 -4.52 -4.19 7.32
CA MET A 42 -5.98 -4.00 7.25
C MET A 42 -6.34 -2.93 6.21
N LEU A 43 -5.63 -1.81 6.17
CA LEU A 43 -5.83 -0.78 5.15
C LEU A 43 -5.64 -1.35 3.74
N GLY A 44 -4.56 -2.10 3.51
CA GLY A 44 -4.33 -2.78 2.24
C GLY A 44 -5.46 -3.73 1.89
N PHE A 45 -5.92 -4.55 2.84
CA PHE A 45 -7.03 -5.46 2.64
C PHE A 45 -8.33 -4.73 2.26
N THR A 46 -8.69 -3.66 2.98
CA THR A 46 -9.87 -2.84 2.70
C THR A 46 -9.82 -2.23 1.30
N MET A 47 -8.66 -1.71 0.87
CA MET A 47 -8.51 -1.17 -0.49
C MET A 47 -8.75 -2.23 -1.58
N PHE A 48 -8.28 -3.46 -1.39
CA PHE A 48 -8.54 -4.55 -2.33
C PHE A 48 -9.99 -5.01 -2.28
N GLN A 49 -10.62 -5.04 -1.10
CA GLN A 49 -12.03 -5.36 -0.97
C GLN A 49 -12.92 -4.34 -1.69
N GLU A 50 -12.59 -3.04 -1.60
CA GLU A 50 -13.29 -1.99 -2.35
C GLU A 50 -13.07 -2.09 -3.86
N ALA A 51 -11.86 -2.46 -4.30
CA ALA A 51 -11.54 -2.65 -5.72
C ALA A 51 -12.18 -3.91 -6.32
N TYR A 52 -12.39 -4.95 -5.51
CA TYR A 52 -12.88 -6.27 -5.92
C TYR A 52 -13.99 -6.76 -4.97
N PRO A 53 -15.19 -6.15 -4.99
CA PRO A 53 -16.24 -6.43 -4.01
C PRO A 53 -16.78 -7.86 -4.03
N GLU A 54 -16.68 -8.54 -5.18
CA GLU A 54 -17.12 -9.92 -5.37
C GLU A 54 -16.03 -10.96 -5.03
N ALA A 55 -14.80 -10.51 -4.73
CA ALA A 55 -13.70 -11.40 -4.39
C ALA A 55 -13.86 -11.92 -2.96
N SER A 56 -13.61 -13.22 -2.77
CA SER A 56 -13.54 -13.79 -1.43
C SER A 56 -12.32 -13.25 -0.67
N HIS A 57 -12.36 -13.39 0.66
CA HIS A 57 -11.24 -13.00 1.53
C HIS A 57 -9.91 -13.66 1.10
N ASP A 58 -9.93 -14.95 0.76
CA ASP A 58 -8.74 -15.68 0.31
C ASP A 58 -8.24 -15.15 -1.04
N GLN A 59 -9.15 -14.80 -1.96
CA GLN A 59 -8.78 -14.21 -3.25
C GLN A 59 -8.11 -12.85 -3.06
N ILE A 60 -8.64 -12.01 -2.16
CA ILE A 60 -8.03 -10.72 -1.81
C ILE A 60 -6.62 -10.92 -1.24
N GLN A 61 -6.44 -11.84 -0.30
CA GLN A 61 -5.12 -12.13 0.27
C GLN A 61 -4.11 -12.59 -0.79
N GLN A 62 -4.51 -13.48 -1.70
CA GLN A 62 -3.64 -13.92 -2.80
C GLN A 62 -3.26 -12.77 -3.75
N GLN A 63 -4.20 -11.88 -4.05
CA GLN A 63 -3.93 -10.70 -4.88
C GLN A 63 -2.97 -9.73 -4.19
N MET A 64 -3.17 -9.45 -2.89
CA MET A 64 -2.25 -8.62 -2.11
C MET A 64 -0.83 -9.19 -2.09
N LEU A 65 -0.70 -10.51 -1.89
CA LEU A 65 0.60 -11.21 -1.95
C LEU A 65 1.24 -11.08 -3.34
N GLY A 66 0.46 -11.32 -4.40
CA GLY A 66 0.92 -11.18 -5.78
C GLY A 66 1.42 -9.77 -6.09
N PHE A 67 0.66 -8.75 -5.67
CA PHE A 67 1.02 -7.35 -5.82
C PHE A 67 2.33 -7.00 -5.09
N SER A 68 2.46 -7.42 -3.82
CA SER A 68 3.67 -7.20 -3.03
C SER A 68 4.90 -7.82 -3.70
N GLN A 69 4.80 -9.08 -4.16
CA GLN A 69 5.89 -9.74 -4.87
C GLN A 69 6.31 -9.01 -6.15
N GLN A 70 5.35 -8.48 -6.92
CA GLN A 70 5.64 -7.72 -8.14
C GLN A 70 6.36 -6.40 -7.82
N LEU A 71 5.94 -5.68 -6.78
CA LEU A 71 6.54 -4.42 -6.35
C LEU A 71 8.01 -4.57 -5.92
N PHE A 72 8.36 -5.66 -5.23
CA PHE A 72 9.75 -5.93 -4.85
C PHE A 72 10.60 -6.49 -5.99
N LYS A 73 10.00 -7.21 -6.95
CA LYS A 73 10.70 -7.64 -8.16
C LYS A 73 11.02 -6.48 -9.10
N SER A 74 10.12 -5.50 -9.22
CA SER A 74 10.31 -4.33 -10.08
C SER A 74 11.37 -3.36 -9.56
N ARG A 75 11.54 -3.24 -8.23
CA ARG A 75 12.61 -2.42 -7.61
C ARG A 75 14.04 -2.98 -7.76
N ARG A 76 14.20 -4.24 -8.18
CA ARG A 76 15.52 -4.91 -8.34
C ARG A 76 16.08 -4.85 -9.76
N ARG A 77 15.36 -4.25 -10.71
CA ARG A 77 15.83 -3.98 -12.07
C ARG A 77 16.10 -2.50 -12.23
#